data_AF-A0A7J2UA00-F1
#
_entry.id   AF-A0A7J2UA00-F1
#
_cell.length_a   1.000
_cell.length_b   1.000
_cell.length_c   1.000
_cell.angle_alpha   90.00
_cell.angle_beta   90.00
_cell.angle_gamma   90.00
#
_symmetry.space_group_name_H-M   'P 1'
#
loop_
_entity.id
_entity.type
_entity.pdbx_description
1 polymer ?
#
loop_
_entity_poly.entity_id
_entity_poly.type
_entity_poly.pdbx_seq_one_letter_code
_entity_poly.pdbx_strand_id
1 'polypeptide(L)' 'MWIKMSDAKNILDIRVKLKGEVRTRFLQIKKAKGLTNNTEVLRLIINEYFEKNLAKGAQ' A
#
# COMPACT_ATOMS: atom_id res chain seq x y z
N MET A 1 31.08 -11.51 -8.12
CA MET A 1 30.37 -10.29 -7.69
C MET A 1 29.31 -10.72 -6.68
N TRP A 2 29.51 -10.41 -5.40
CA TRP A 2 28.62 -10.83 -4.32
C TRP A 2 27.49 -9.82 -4.18
N ILE A 3 26.25 -10.24 -4.41
CA ILE A 3 25.08 -9.40 -4.09
C ILE A 3 24.94 -9.42 -2.57
N LYS A 4 25.10 -8.25 -1.92
CA LYS A 4 24.92 -8.10 -0.48
C LYS A 4 23.48 -8.47 -0.09
N MET A 5 23.30 -9.59 0.60
CA MET A 5 22.02 -10.07 1.15
C MET A 5 21.56 -9.28 2.41
N SER A 6 21.84 -7.98 2.49
CA SER A 6 21.55 -7.18 3.71
C SER A 6 20.22 -6.42 3.68
N ASP A 7 19.65 -6.12 2.51
CA ASP A 7 18.44 -5.29 2.41
C ASP A 7 17.12 -6.07 2.51
N ALA A 8 17.17 -7.40 2.44
CA ALA A 8 15.97 -8.24 2.54
C ALA A 8 15.39 -8.32 3.96
N LYS A 9 16.13 -7.88 5.00
CA LYS A 9 15.70 -8.01 6.41
C LYS A 9 14.55 -7.08 6.83
N ASN A 10 14.22 -6.06 6.02
CA ASN A 10 13.22 -5.05 6.39
C ASN A 10 12.00 -5.01 5.45
N ILE A 11 11.73 -6.08 4.69
CA ILE A 11 10.56 -6.15 3.82
C ILE A 11 9.39 -6.77 4.60
N LEU A 12 8.30 -6.02 4.74
CA LEU A 12 7.03 -6.55 5.23
C LEU A 12 6.21 -7.05 4.03
N ASP A 13 6.17 -8.37 3.83
CA ASP A 13 5.30 -9.01 2.83
C ASP A 13 3.94 -9.35 3.45
N ILE A 14 2.86 -8.89 2.81
CA ILE A 14 1.48 -9.10 3.27
C ILE A 14 0.63 -9.61 2.12
N ARG A 15 0.00 -10.76 2.33
CA ARG A 15 -1.05 -11.27 1.44
C ARG A 15 -2.43 -10.83 1.93
N VAL A 16 -3.11 -10.00 1.14
CA VAL A 16 -4.46 -9.51 1.46
C VAL A 16 -5.49 -10.17 0.55
N LYS A 17 -6.57 -10.71 1.15
CA LYS A 17 -7.74 -11.21 0.42
C LYS A 17 -8.94 -10.30 0.71
N LEU A 18 -9.36 -9.52 -0.28
CA LEU A 18 -10.49 -8.60 -0.15
C LEU A 18 -11.75 -9.21 -0.79
N LYS A 19 -12.88 -9.04 -0.12
CA LYS A 19 -14.21 -9.50 -0.59
C LYS A 19 -15.24 -8.38 -0.46
N GLY A 20 -16.38 -8.57 -1.12
CA GLY A 20 -17.53 -7.66 -1.03
C GLY A 20 -17.18 -6.22 -1.39
N GLU A 21 -17.75 -5.29 -0.63
CA GLU A 21 -17.63 -3.86 -0.90
C GLU A 21 -16.18 -3.34 -0.85
N VAL A 22 -15.36 -3.87 0.06
CA VAL A 22 -13.96 -3.46 0.19
C VAL A 22 -13.18 -3.79 -1.09
N ARG A 23 -13.43 -4.95 -1.70
CA ARG A 23 -12.84 -5.29 -3.01
C ARG A 23 -13.27 -4.31 -4.09
N THR A 24 -14.55 -3.95 -4.11
CA THR A 24 -15.10 -3.01 -5.10
C THR A 24 -14.47 -1.63 -4.98
N ARG A 25 -14.42 -1.08 -3.76
CA ARG A 25 -13.78 0.21 -3.47
C ARG A 25 -12.30 0.20 -3.87
N PHE A 26 -11.58 -0.89 -3.58
CA PHE A 26 -10.17 -1.05 -3.98
C PHE A 26 -9.99 -0.96 -5.50
N LEU A 27 -10.81 -1.67 -6.28
CA LEU A 27 -10.73 -1.64 -7.74
C LEU A 27 -11.11 -0.27 -8.32
N GLN A 28 -12.08 0.42 -7.71
CA GLN A 28 -12.44 1.79 -8.10
C GLN A 28 -11.28 2.77 -7.88
N ILE A 29 -10.60 2.69 -6.72
CA ILE A 29 -9.40 3.51 -6.44
C ILE A 29 -8.33 3.23 -7.49
N LYS A 30 -8.05 1.94 -7.77
CA LYS A 30 -7.07 1.52 -8.77
C LYS A 30 -7.34 2.17 -10.14
N LYS A 31 -8.59 2.07 -10.61
CA LYS A 31 -9.02 2.64 -11.90
C LYS A 31 -8.93 4.17 -11.90
N ALA A 32 -9.45 4.82 -10.87
CA ALA A 32 -9.52 6.28 -10.79
C ALA A 32 -8.13 6.94 -10.73
N LYS A 33 -7.14 6.26 -10.15
CA LYS A 33 -5.76 6.73 -10.04
C LYS A 33 -4.85 6.26 -11.19
N GLY A 34 -5.37 5.51 -12.16
CA GLY A 34 -4.59 4.98 -13.28
C GLY A 34 -3.51 3.96 -12.87
N LEU A 35 -3.68 3.30 -11.72
CA LEU A 35 -2.68 2.38 -11.18
C LEU A 35 -2.77 1.00 -11.84
N THR A 36 -1.61 0.43 -12.15
CA THR A 36 -1.54 -0.82 -12.93
C THR A 36 -1.42 -2.05 -12.04
N ASN A 37 -0.85 -1.92 -10.84
CA ASN A 37 -0.66 -3.02 -9.90
C ASN A 37 -1.37 -2.79 -8.55
N ASN A 38 -1.60 -3.87 -7.81
CA ASN A 38 -2.33 -3.81 -6.54
C ASN A 38 -1.47 -3.28 -5.39
N THR A 39 -0.15 -3.45 -5.48
CA THR A 39 0.81 -2.96 -4.48
C THR A 39 0.81 -1.44 -4.40
N GLU A 40 0.70 -0.75 -5.54
CA GLU A 40 0.58 0.71 -5.63
C GLU A 40 -0.69 1.21 -4.94
N VAL A 41 -1.81 0.50 -5.11
CA VAL A 41 -3.07 0.86 -4.47
C VAL A 41 -2.95 0.74 -2.95
N LEU A 42 -2.35 -0.36 -2.45
CA LEU A 42 -2.10 -0.52 -1.02
C LEU A 42 -1.18 0.58 -0.47
N ARG A 43 -0.09 0.89 -1.18
CA ARG A 43 0.86 1.95 -0.79
C ARG A 43 0.18 3.32 -0.72
N LEU A 44 -0.65 3.64 -1.72
CA LEU A 44 -1.45 4.87 -1.73
C LEU A 44 -2.36 4.96 -0.50
N ILE A 45 -3.15 3.92 -0.23
CA ILE A 45 -4.10 3.91 0.89
C ILE A 45 -3.39 4.08 2.23
N ILE A 46 -2.26 3.39 2.43
CA ILE A 46 -1.46 3.49 3.66
C ILE A 46 -0.95 4.92 3.86
N ASN A 47 -0.34 5.51 2.82
CA ASN A 47 0.20 6.86 2.88
C ASN A 47 -0.89 7.90 3.12
N GLU A 48 -2.01 7.83 2.38
CA GLU A 48 -3.12 8.77 2.57
C GLU A 48 -3.71 8.66 3.99
N TYR A 49 -3.82 7.46 4.54
CA TYR A 49 -4.28 7.29 5.92
C TYR A 49 -3.30 7.91 6.93
N PHE A 50 -1.99 7.66 6.75
CA PHE A 50 -0.95 8.19 7.62
C PHE A 50 -0.92 9.72 7.60
N GLU A 51 -0.91 10.33 6.42
CA GLU A 51 -0.89 11.79 6.26
C GLU A 51 -2.15 12.45 6.82
N LYS A 52 -3.32 11.85 6.62
CA LYS A 52 -4.59 12.43 7.06
C LYS A 52 -4.82 12.32 8.57
N ASN A 53 -4.37 11.24 9.21
CA ASN A 53 -4.77 10.88 10.57
C ASN A 53 -3.62 10.83 11.59
N LEU A 54 -2.38 10.61 11.15
CA LEU A 54 -1.23 10.43 12.04
C LEU A 54 -0.25 11.60 11.98
N ALA A 55 -0.03 12.19 10.80
CA ALA A 55 0.84 13.35 10.66
C ALA A 55 0.29 14.62 11.31
N LYS A 56 -1.05 14.72 11.50
CA LYS A 56 -1.70 15.87 12.15
C LYS A 56 -1.63 15.88 13.68
N GLY A 57 -1.15 14.81 14.30
CA GLY A 57 -0.96 14.72 15.76
C GLY A 57 0.50 14.79 16.21
N ALA A 58 1.43 15.06 15.28
CA ALA A 58 2.88 15.11 15.54
C ALA A 58 3.46 16.54 15.46
N GLN A 59 2.61 17.56 15.58
CA GLN A 59 2.98 18.98 15.70
C GLN A 59 2.55 19.52 17.06
#